data_AF-A0A2E7QSV4-F1
#
_entry.id   AF-A0A2E7QSV4-F1
#
_cell.length_a   1.000
_cell.length_b   1.000
_cell.length_c   1.000
_cell.angle_alpha   90.00
_cell.angle_beta   90.00
_cell.angle_gamma   90.00
#
_symmetry.space_group_name_H-M   'P 1'
#
loop_
_entity.id
_entity.type
_entity.pdbx_description
1 polymer ?
#
loop_
_entity_poly.entity_id
_entity_poly.type
_entity_poly.pdbx_seq_one_letter_code
_entity_poly.pdbx_strand_id
1 'polypeptide(L)'
;MDTTTIFVAVVVFVVINIIGIAVTLAVVLYQLNLLIAGGALVVPPDTGPVDAMERIAWKKQRDDKLASKARLSSAYRTGVMVLLWLALLTAIEFVANLIGASTVAMFLIAFVKAVIILQFFMHVSSLWLEGESH
;
A
#
# COMPACT_ATOMS: atom_id res chain seq x y z
N MET A 1 -26.68 7.07 -30.89
CA MET A 1 -25.27 6.96 -30.47
C MET A 1 -24.59 6.08 -31.50
N ASP A 2 -23.60 6.60 -32.22
CA ASP A 2 -22.86 5.83 -33.22
C ASP A 2 -21.85 4.87 -32.53
N THR A 3 -21.37 3.87 -33.27
CA THR A 3 -20.46 2.85 -32.71
C THR A 3 -19.21 3.45 -32.07
N THR A 4 -18.71 4.57 -32.61
CA THR A 4 -17.54 5.28 -32.08
C THR A 4 -17.81 5.87 -30.70
N THR A 5 -18.96 6.51 -30.50
CA THR A 5 -19.33 7.08 -29.19
C THR A 5 -19.59 6.00 -28.15
N ILE A 6 -20.18 4.86 -28.54
CA ILE A 6 -20.31 3.68 -27.65
C ILE A 6 -18.93 3.17 -27.23
N PHE A 7 -18.01 3.00 -28.17
CA PHE A 7 -16.67 2.51 -27.90
C PHE A 7 -15.90 3.43 -26.93
N VAL A 8 -15.87 4.73 -27.20
CA VAL A 8 -15.21 5.71 -26.32
C VAL A 8 -15.83 5.71 -24.92
N ALA A 9 -17.15 5.63 -24.81
CA ALA A 9 -17.83 5.57 -23.52
C ALA A 9 -17.41 4.33 -22.71
N VAL A 10 -17.30 3.17 -23.35
CA VAL A 10 -16.84 1.93 -22.70
C VAL A 10 -15.39 2.04 -22.24
N VAL A 11 -14.50 2.58 -23.07
CA VAL A 11 -13.09 2.78 -22.72
C VAL A 11 -12.95 3.69 -21.50
N VAL A 12 -13.64 4.83 -21.51
CA VAL A 12 -13.65 5.77 -20.39
C VAL A 12 -14.22 5.11 -19.12
N PHE A 13 -15.32 4.36 -19.25
CA PHE A 13 -15.90 3.63 -18.13
C PHE A 13 -14.92 2.64 -17.50
N VAL A 14 -14.20 1.87 -18.31
CA VAL A 14 -13.20 0.90 -17.81
C VAL A 14 -12.06 1.62 -17.09
N VAL A 15 -11.52 2.68 -17.68
CA VAL A 15 -10.43 3.45 -17.06
C VAL A 15 -10.86 4.06 -15.73
N ILE A 16 -12.07 4.64 -15.67
CA ILE A 16 -12.64 5.19 -14.43
C ILE A 16 -12.81 4.09 -13.37
N ASN A 17 -13.26 2.89 -13.75
CA ASN A 17 -13.40 1.79 -12.80
C ASN A 17 -12.05 1.31 -12.26
N ILE A 18 -11.02 1.17 -13.10
CA ILE A 18 -9.67 0.78 -12.67
C ILE A 18 -9.16 1.77 -11.61
N ILE A 19 -9.26 3.07 -11.90
CA ILE A 19 -8.81 4.13 -10.99
C ILE A 19 -9.71 4.18 -9.74
N GLY A 20 -11.03 4.10 -9.90
CA GLY A 20 -12.00 4.17 -8.82
C GLY A 20 -11.86 3.03 -7.82
N ILE A 21 -11.66 1.80 -8.30
CA ILE A 21 -11.39 0.63 -7.44
C ILE A 21 -10.07 0.84 -6.70
N ALA A 22 -9.02 1.29 -7.38
CA ALA A 22 -7.72 1.51 -6.75
C ALA A 22 -7.78 2.58 -5.64
N VAL A 23 -8.46 3.69 -5.90
CA VAL A 23 -8.68 4.76 -4.91
C VAL A 23 -9.53 4.24 -3.75
N THR A 24 -10.58 3.48 -4.02
CA THR A 24 -11.44 2.90 -2.98
C THR A 24 -10.64 1.96 -2.08
N LEU A 25 -9.84 1.07 -2.65
CA LEU A 25 -8.96 0.17 -1.91
C LEU A 25 -7.91 0.95 -1.10
N ALA A 26 -7.30 1.98 -1.69
CA ALA A 26 -6.35 2.86 -1.01
C ALA A 26 -6.99 3.51 0.24
N VAL A 27 -8.21 4.03 0.11
CA VAL A 27 -8.95 4.62 1.23
C VAL A 27 -9.27 3.57 2.28
N VAL A 28 -9.78 2.39 1.89
CA VAL A 28 -10.09 1.31 2.84
C VAL A 28 -8.84 0.86 3.61
N LEU A 29 -7.71 0.70 2.92
CA LEU A 29 -6.43 0.34 3.54
C LEU A 29 -5.91 1.45 4.45
N TYR A 30 -6.13 2.71 4.09
CA TYR A 30 -5.79 3.85 4.95
C TYR A 30 -6.64 3.88 6.23
N GLN A 31 -7.95 3.64 6.12
CA GLN A 31 -8.83 3.54 7.28
C GLN A 31 -8.45 2.36 8.17
N LEU A 32 -8.12 1.21 7.57
CA LEU A 32 -7.64 0.05 8.31
C LEU A 32 -6.33 0.35 9.04
N ASN A 33 -5.40 1.05 8.40
CA ASN A 33 -4.17 1.53 9.05
C ASN A 33 -4.48 2.45 10.23
N LEU A 34 -5.43 3.39 10.10
CA LEU A 34 -5.85 4.23 11.23
C LEU A 34 -6.45 3.42 12.37
N LEU A 35 -7.23 2.38 12.08
CA LEU A 35 -7.81 1.51 13.12
C LEU A 35 -6.73 0.69 13.85
N ILE A 36 -5.75 0.16 13.13
CA ILE A 36 -4.71 -0.71 13.71
C ILE A 36 -3.60 0.12 14.39
N ALA A 37 -3.18 1.22 13.75
CA ALA A 37 -2.02 2.01 14.14
C ALA A 37 -2.37 3.40 14.73
N GLY A 38 -3.64 3.80 14.79
CA GLY A 38 -4.07 5.15 15.22
C GLY A 38 -3.69 5.56 16.65
N GLY A 39 -3.23 4.62 17.48
CA GLY A 39 -2.67 4.89 18.81
C GLY A 39 -1.15 4.78 18.91
N ALA A 40 -0.44 4.52 17.81
CA ALA A 40 1.00 4.24 17.82
C ALA A 40 1.88 5.48 17.99
N LEU A 41 1.38 6.66 17.64
CA LEU A 41 2.12 7.93 17.68
C LEU A 41 1.70 8.81 18.87
N VAL A 42 0.67 8.41 19.61
CA VAL A 42 0.24 9.09 20.83
C VAL A 42 0.98 8.46 22.00
N VAL A 43 1.94 9.19 22.56
CA VAL A 43 2.64 8.77 23.78
C VAL A 43 1.62 8.81 24.93
N PRO A 44 1.28 7.66 25.56
CA PRO A 44 0.37 7.65 26.69
C PRO A 44 0.98 8.45 27.85
N PRO A 45 0.18 9.19 28.63
CA PRO A 45 0.66 9.85 29.84
C PRO A 45 1.43 8.85 30.72
N ASP A 46 2.46 9.33 31.42
CA ASP A 46 3.34 8.48 32.24
C ASP A 46 2.61 8.05 33.52
N THR A 47 1.69 7.11 33.36
CA THR A 47 0.98 6.41 34.44
C THR A 47 1.68 5.10 34.79
N GLY A 48 2.98 5.00 34.48
CA GLY A 48 3.77 3.81 34.75
C GLY A 48 3.98 3.57 36.25
N PRO A 49 4.53 2.41 36.62
CA PRO A 49 4.85 2.08 38.01
C PRO A 49 5.77 3.13 38.66
N VAL A 50 5.74 3.25 39.99
CA VAL A 50 6.56 4.24 40.71
C VAL A 50 7.97 3.69 40.98
N ASP A 51 8.12 2.36 40.97
CA ASP A 51 9.39 1.68 41.14
C ASP A 51 10.30 1.84 39.91
N ALA A 52 11.60 2.00 40.15
CA ALA A 52 12.57 2.28 39.09
C ALA A 52 12.77 1.08 38.15
N MET A 53 12.83 -0.14 38.68
CA MET A 53 13.07 -1.34 37.88
C MET A 53 11.83 -1.69 37.04
N GLU A 54 10.65 -1.60 37.63
CA GLU A 54 9.39 -1.82 36.93
C GLU A 54 9.14 -0.78 35.84
N ARG A 55 9.54 0.49 36.05
CA ARG A 55 9.44 1.54 35.02
C ARG A 55 10.23 1.22 33.78
N ILE A 56 11.44 0.67 33.92
CA ILE A 56 12.31 0.34 32.79
C ILE A 56 11.66 -0.77 31.96
N ALA A 57 11.18 -1.83 32.62
CA ALA A 57 10.49 -2.93 31.96
C ALA A 57 9.21 -2.46 31.23
N TRP A 58 8.41 -1.61 31.90
CA TRP A 58 7.20 -1.04 31.33
C TRP A 58 7.49 -0.13 30.12
N LYS A 59 8.52 0.73 30.19
CA LYS A 59 8.93 1.59 29.07
C LYS A 59 9.36 0.75 27.87
N LYS A 60 10.19 -0.27 28.08
CA LYS A 60 10.62 -1.19 27.02
C LYS A 60 9.42 -1.85 26.32
N GLN A 61 8.51 -2.45 27.09
CA GLN A 61 7.31 -3.09 26.52
C GLN A 61 6.42 -2.12 25.73
N ARG A 62 6.29 -0.87 26.19
CA ARG A 62 5.56 0.16 25.43
C ARG A 62 6.28 0.50 24.14
N ASP A 63 7.58 0.78 24.21
CA ASP A 63 8.37 1.20 23.06
C ASP A 63 8.36 0.12 21.98
N ASP A 64 8.44 -1.16 22.35
CA ASP A 64 8.32 -2.30 21.43
C ASP A 64 6.93 -2.36 20.76
N LYS A 65 5.85 -2.09 21.52
CA LYS A 65 4.47 -2.01 20.97
C LYS A 65 4.25 -0.79 20.07
N LEU A 66 4.87 0.36 20.38
CA LEU A 66 4.78 1.56 19.54
C LEU A 66 5.61 1.37 18.27
N ALA A 67 6.80 0.78 18.36
CA ALA A 67 7.68 0.50 17.24
C ALA A 67 7.04 -0.48 16.25
N SER A 68 6.46 -1.59 16.73
CA SER A 68 5.74 -2.55 15.88
C SER A 68 4.57 -1.88 15.14
N LYS A 69 3.72 -1.12 15.84
CA LYS A 69 2.61 -0.40 15.19
C LYS A 69 3.08 0.68 14.21
N ALA A 70 4.17 1.38 14.50
CA ALA A 70 4.76 2.36 13.59
C ALA A 70 5.30 1.70 12.30
N ARG A 71 5.96 0.54 12.43
CA ARG A 71 6.42 -0.28 11.28
C ARG A 71 5.24 -0.72 10.42
N LEU A 72 4.17 -1.22 11.04
CA LEU A 72 2.94 -1.59 10.33
C LEU A 72 2.37 -0.38 9.57
N SER A 73 2.29 0.78 10.21
CA SER A 73 1.75 1.98 9.57
C SER A 73 2.56 2.45 8.35
N SER A 74 3.89 2.38 8.46
CA SER A 74 4.80 2.67 7.35
C SER A 74 4.60 1.69 6.18
N ALA A 75 4.46 0.39 6.48
CA ALA A 75 4.22 -0.64 5.47
C ALA A 75 2.88 -0.42 4.73
N TYR A 76 1.81 -0.09 5.45
CA TYR A 76 0.50 0.21 4.85
C TYR A 76 0.55 1.42 3.91
N ARG A 77 1.21 2.51 4.33
CA ARG A 77 1.38 3.71 3.48
C ARG A 77 2.13 3.39 2.19
N THR A 78 3.19 2.60 2.30
CA THR A 78 3.99 2.16 1.15
C THR A 78 3.16 1.29 0.21
N GLY A 79 2.45 0.29 0.75
CA GLY A 79 1.58 -0.59 -0.04
C GLY A 79 0.48 0.16 -0.78
N VAL A 80 -0.14 1.17 -0.14
CA VAL A 80 -1.15 2.03 -0.77
C VAL A 80 -0.56 2.83 -1.94
N MET A 81 0.60 3.45 -1.78
CA MET A 81 1.25 4.16 -2.89
C MET A 81 1.57 3.25 -4.07
N VAL A 82 2.08 2.05 -3.80
CA VAL A 82 2.41 1.08 -4.85
C VAL A 82 1.15 0.60 -5.58
N LEU A 83 0.06 0.34 -4.85
CA LEU A 83 -1.22 -0.03 -5.44
C LEU A 83 -1.72 1.04 -6.41
N LEU A 84 -1.62 2.32 -6.05
CA LEU A 84 -2.01 3.44 -6.94
C LEU A 84 -1.14 3.50 -8.19
N TRP A 85 0.18 3.30 -8.07
CA TRP A 85 1.09 3.23 -9.22
C TRP A 85 0.76 2.05 -10.15
N LEU A 86 0.48 0.87 -9.59
CA LEU A 86 0.11 -0.30 -10.38
C LEU A 86 -1.23 -0.12 -11.09
N ALA A 87 -2.21 0.52 -10.43
CA ALA A 87 -3.49 0.84 -11.04
C ALA A 87 -3.34 1.81 -12.21
N LEU A 88 -2.54 2.88 -12.03
CA LEU A 88 -2.23 3.82 -13.10
C LEU A 88 -1.57 3.13 -14.29
N LEU A 89 -0.57 2.29 -14.03
CA LEU A 89 0.13 1.56 -15.08
C LEU A 89 -0.79 0.56 -15.81
N THR A 90 -1.79 0.02 -15.11
CA THR A 90 -2.83 -0.85 -15.70
C THR A 90 -3.80 -0.08 -16.59
N ALA A 91 -4.19 1.14 -16.21
CA ALA A 91 -5.00 2.01 -17.07
C ALA A 91 -4.22 2.39 -18.34
N ILE A 92 -2.93 2.71 -18.22
CA ILE A 92 -2.05 3.02 -19.36
C ILE A 92 -1.92 1.80 -20.29
N GLU A 93 -1.67 0.62 -19.72
CA GLU A 93 -1.59 -0.63 -20.49
C GLU A 93 -2.86 -0.90 -21.29
N PHE A 94 -4.03 -0.75 -20.65
CA PHE A 94 -5.32 -0.93 -21.30
C PHE A 94 -5.46 -0.01 -22.52
N VAL A 95 -5.16 1.28 -22.37
CA VAL A 95 -5.22 2.24 -23.48
C VAL A 95 -4.18 1.96 -24.55
N ALA A 96 -2.96 1.58 -24.18
CA ALA A 96 -1.90 1.21 -25.11
C ALA A 96 -2.31 0.00 -25.98
N ASN A 97 -2.97 -0.99 -25.39
CA ASN A 97 -3.45 -2.17 -26.12
C ASN A 97 -4.53 -1.79 -27.14
N LEU A 98 -5.42 -0.85 -26.79
CA LEU A 98 -6.47 -0.36 -27.67
C LEU A 98 -5.95 0.38 -28.91
N ILE A 99 -4.84 1.11 -28.80
CA ILE A 99 -4.21 1.80 -29.94
C ILE A 99 -3.28 0.87 -30.74
N GLY A 100 -3.30 -0.44 -30.48
CA GLY A 100 -2.54 -1.43 -31.23
C GLY A 100 -1.06 -1.50 -30.85
N ALA A 101 -0.69 -1.15 -29.61
CA ALA A 101 0.68 -1.33 -29.15
C ALA A 101 1.10 -2.81 -29.30
N SER A 102 2.36 -3.00 -29.71
CA SER A 102 2.89 -4.33 -29.97
C SER A 102 2.87 -5.22 -28.73
N THR A 103 2.78 -6.54 -28.93
CA THR A 103 2.93 -7.52 -27.86
C THR A 103 4.23 -7.34 -27.08
N VAL A 104 5.31 -6.93 -27.77
CA VAL A 104 6.60 -6.63 -27.13
C VAL A 104 6.47 -5.45 -26.15
N ALA A 105 5.78 -4.37 -26.54
CA ALA A 105 5.53 -3.23 -25.65
C ALA A 105 4.70 -3.63 -24.41
N MET A 106 3.72 -4.52 -24.58
CA MET A 106 2.93 -5.08 -23.46
C MET A 106 3.81 -5.87 -22.48
N PHE A 107 4.71 -6.71 -23.00
CA PHE A 107 5.67 -7.43 -22.16
C PHE A 107 6.59 -6.47 -21.38
N LEU A 108 7.05 -5.38 -22.00
CA LEU A 108 7.85 -4.37 -21.29
C LEU A 108 7.07 -3.73 -20.14
N ILE A 109 5.79 -3.37 -20.35
CA ILE A 109 4.93 -2.83 -19.29
C ILE A 109 4.74 -3.88 -18.17
N ALA A 110 4.54 -5.14 -18.53
CA ALA A 110 4.43 -6.24 -17.57
C ALA A 110 5.72 -6.44 -16.75
N PHE A 111 6.89 -6.33 -17.38
CA PHE A 111 8.16 -6.39 -16.67
C PHE A 111 8.34 -5.21 -15.71
N VAL A 112 7.96 -3.99 -16.10
CA VAL A 112 7.98 -2.83 -15.20
C VAL A 112 7.10 -3.08 -13.97
N LYS A 113 5.90 -3.63 -14.15
CA LYS A 113 5.03 -4.03 -13.02
C LYS A 113 5.71 -5.08 -12.14
N ALA A 114 6.31 -6.11 -12.74
CA ALA A 114 7.00 -7.14 -12.00
C ALA A 114 8.15 -6.55 -11.16
N VAL A 115 8.97 -5.67 -11.74
CA VAL A 115 10.06 -4.99 -11.02
C VAL A 115 9.52 -4.16 -9.85
N ILE A 116 8.45 -3.39 -10.05
CA ILE A 116 7.79 -2.63 -8.97
C ILE A 116 7.35 -3.58 -7.85
N ILE A 117 6.73 -4.70 -8.19
CA ILE A 117 6.25 -5.67 -7.18
C ILE A 117 7.43 -6.31 -6.43
N LEU A 118 8.48 -6.74 -7.13
CA LEU A 118 9.68 -7.33 -6.51
C LEU A 118 10.41 -6.35 -5.61
N GLN A 119 10.55 -5.09 -6.03
CA GLN A 119 11.23 -4.06 -5.26
C GLN A 119 10.44 -3.69 -3.99
N PHE A 120 9.12 -3.53 -4.10
CA PHE A 120 8.32 -3.00 -2.99
C PHE A 120 7.66 -4.07 -2.11
N PHE A 121 7.44 -5.29 -2.58
CA PHE A 121 6.81 -6.35 -1.78
C PHE A 121 7.77 -7.48 -1.40
N MET A 122 8.69 -7.87 -2.28
CA MET A 122 9.64 -8.95 -1.94
C MET A 122 10.81 -8.49 -1.08
N HIS A 123 11.22 -7.22 -1.15
CA HIS A 123 12.23 -6.70 -0.23
C HIS A 123 11.63 -6.23 1.11
N VAL A 124 10.34 -5.91 1.15
CA VAL A 124 9.64 -5.48 2.38
C VAL A 124 9.30 -6.68 3.30
N SER A 125 9.24 -7.91 2.78
CA SER A 125 9.09 -9.10 3.62
C SER A 125 10.28 -9.32 4.56
N SER A 126 11.49 -8.84 4.21
CA SER A 126 12.65 -8.85 5.11
C SER A 126 12.43 -7.99 6.37
N LEU A 127 11.65 -6.92 6.27
CA LEU A 127 11.31 -6.04 7.40
C LEU A 127 10.20 -6.62 8.31
N TRP A 128 9.47 -7.63 7.84
CA TRP A 128 8.45 -8.34 8.62
C TRP A 128 9.00 -9.55 9.37
N LEU A 129 10.12 -10.13 8.92
CA LEU A 129 10.79 -11.26 9.59
C LEU A 129 11.68 -10.83 10.76
N GLU A 130 12.18 -9.59 10.78
CA GLU A 130 13.05 -9.08 11.85
C GLU A 130 12.27 -8.63 13.11
N GLY A 131 10.96 -8.92 13.17
CA GLY A 131 10.09 -8.69 14.32
C GLY A 131 9.80 -9.94 15.16
N GLU A 132 10.26 -11.12 14.75
CA GLU A 132 9.97 -12.40 15.43
C GLU A 132 11.25 -13.12 15.93
N SER A 133 12.41 -12.45 15.91
CA SER A 133 13.60 -12.92 16.60
C SER A 133 13.87 -12.09 17.86
N HIS A 134 13.67 -12.73 19.00
CA HIS A 134 14.00 -12.36 20.39
C HIS A 134 12.88 -11.77 21.25
#